data_AF-A0A1Q3EJI8-F1
#
_entry.id   AF-A0A1Q3EJI8-F1
#
_cell.length_a   1.000
_cell.length_b   1.000
_cell.length_c   1.000
_cell.angle_alpha   90.00
_cell.angle_beta   90.00
_cell.angle_gamma   90.00
#
_symmetry.space_group_name_H-M   'P 1'
#
loop_
_entity.id
_entity.type
_entity.pdbx_description
1 polymer ?
#
loop_
_entity_poly.entity_id
_entity_poly.type
_entity_poly.pdbx_seq_one_letter_code
_entity_poly.pdbx_strand_id
1 'polypeptide(L)'
;MLKDTVASNSSPEEDSLESLLSHDAQGRLQFGDPKKRHKRTTQALTTISAITEATRGLKAQIEAISSSHTSAEINVILCTVEDSSEALRRHISSVTRTAVSEEVKEARAMLDLLDQTVGTWRVEYPDSSPVKIDNRKYFFDPGEGKNAPTLIAYSIGLVSRIFERTAQRGASLTLKLLKLFGYFMAVLGNQELNPEQEATLAAIPESIETLERKFNLDIDCIPYAYIQPSALRERPYQRNHAALSCCCMANL
;
A
#
# COMPACT_ATOMS: atom_id res chain seq x y z
N MET A 1 40.61 26.58 -13.48
CA MET A 1 40.15 26.43 -12.09
C MET A 1 39.02 25.42 -12.09
N LEU A 2 39.36 24.16 -11.82
CA LEU A 2 38.43 23.03 -11.72
C LEU A 2 37.75 23.06 -10.35
N LYS A 3 36.43 22.96 -10.31
CA LYS A 3 35.68 22.60 -9.10
C LYS A 3 35.08 21.22 -9.33
N ASP A 4 35.77 20.23 -8.78
CA ASP A 4 35.25 18.88 -8.60
C ASP A 4 34.06 18.94 -7.63
N THR A 5 32.91 18.44 -8.08
CA THR A 5 31.77 18.22 -7.20
C THR A 5 31.71 16.72 -6.93
N VAL A 6 32.17 16.37 -5.73
CA VAL A 6 32.24 15.01 -5.19
C VAL A 6 30.83 14.43 -5.06
N ALA A 7 30.64 13.26 -5.66
CA ALA A 7 29.47 12.42 -5.48
C ALA A 7 29.38 11.95 -4.02
N SER A 8 28.28 12.29 -3.35
CA SER A 8 27.86 11.67 -2.10
C SER A 8 27.25 10.31 -2.41
N ASN A 9 28.10 9.29 -2.59
CA ASN A 9 27.68 7.90 -2.51
C ASN A 9 27.39 7.58 -1.03
N SER A 10 26.12 7.43 -0.69
CA SER A 10 25.69 6.82 0.57
C SER A 10 26.19 5.37 0.58
N SER A 11 27.14 5.07 1.45
CA SER A 11 27.66 3.72 1.67
C SER A 11 26.55 2.81 2.21
N PRO A 12 26.41 1.57 1.69
CA PRO A 12 25.64 0.55 2.39
C PRO A 12 26.46 0.15 3.62
N GLU A 13 26.01 0.55 4.81
CA GLU A 13 26.50 0.00 6.07
C GLU A 13 26.01 -1.46 6.19
N GLU A 14 26.70 -2.37 5.51
CA GLU A 14 26.69 -3.80 5.80
C GLU A 14 28.06 -4.18 6.39
N ASP A 15 28.05 -5.13 7.32
CA ASP A 15 29.20 -5.74 8.01
C ASP A 15 29.75 -5.08 9.29
N SER A 16 28.89 -4.57 10.18
CA SER A 16 29.31 -4.48 11.59
C SER A 16 29.24 -5.89 12.23
N LEU A 17 30.41 -6.40 12.65
CA LEU A 17 30.58 -7.62 13.47
C LEU A 17 29.64 -7.63 14.70
N GLU A 18 29.17 -6.45 15.13
CA GLU A 18 28.22 -6.26 16.22
C GLU A 18 26.86 -6.92 15.95
N SER A 19 26.45 -7.06 14.69
CA SER A 19 25.21 -7.77 14.32
C SER A 19 25.28 -9.28 14.56
N LEU A 20 26.50 -9.84 14.70
CA LEU A 20 26.72 -11.26 15.01
C LEU A 20 26.67 -11.56 16.51
N LEU A 21 26.64 -10.52 17.34
CA LEU A 21 26.77 -10.62 18.77
C LEU A 21 25.43 -10.29 19.44
N SER A 22 24.78 -11.30 20.00
CA SER A 22 23.62 -11.13 20.87
C SER A 22 24.08 -10.99 22.32
N HIS A 23 23.49 -10.06 23.06
CA HIS A 23 23.74 -9.95 24.50
C HIS A 23 23.03 -11.11 25.23
N ASP A 24 23.75 -11.81 26.10
CA ASP A 24 23.15 -12.76 27.02
C ASP A 24 22.42 -12.06 28.18
N ALA A 25 21.78 -12.82 29.07
CA ALA A 25 21.08 -12.28 30.24
C ALA A 25 22.01 -11.53 31.22
N GLN A 26 23.34 -11.63 31.01
CA GLN A 26 24.39 -10.99 31.78
C GLN A 26 25.08 -9.85 31.00
N GLY A 27 24.56 -9.50 29.81
CA GLY A 27 25.07 -8.42 28.98
C GLY A 27 26.36 -8.75 28.22
N ARG A 28 26.78 -10.01 28.13
CA ARG A 28 27.97 -10.43 27.36
C ARG A 28 27.60 -10.74 25.93
N LEU A 29 28.47 -10.33 25.01
CA LEU A 29 28.36 -10.59 23.59
C LEU A 29 28.60 -12.09 23.33
N GLN A 30 27.56 -12.81 22.92
CA GLN A 30 27.63 -14.21 22.50
C GLN A 30 27.23 -14.33 21.02
N PHE A 31 27.88 -15.25 20.30
CA PHE A 31 27.43 -15.63 18.97
C PHE A 31 26.01 -16.23 19.08
N GLY A 32 25.07 -15.66 18.32
CA GLY A 32 23.67 -16.12 18.34
C GLY A 32 23.52 -17.59 17.97
N ASP A 33 22.42 -18.21 18.41
CA ASP A 33 22.14 -19.63 18.19
C ASP A 33 22.20 -20.01 16.68
N PRO A 34 23.14 -20.90 16.27
CA PRO A 34 23.33 -21.27 14.88
C PRO A 34 22.08 -21.93 14.27
N LYS A 35 21.25 -22.60 15.08
CA LYS A 35 19.99 -23.21 14.60
C LYS A 35 18.97 -22.15 14.21
N LYS A 36 18.86 -21.07 14.99
CA LYS A 36 17.97 -19.94 14.68
C LYS A 36 18.44 -19.19 13.44
N ARG A 37 19.76 -19.05 13.25
CA ARG A 37 20.35 -18.45 12.04
C ARG A 37 20.05 -19.29 10.81
N HIS A 38 20.27 -20.60 10.87
CA HIS A 38 19.97 -21.51 9.76
C HIS A 38 18.49 -21.47 9.38
N LYS A 39 17.57 -21.60 10.35
CA LYS A 39 16.11 -21.51 10.11
C LYS A 39 15.70 -20.20 9.44
N ARG A 40 16.31 -19.10 9.87
CA ARG A 40 16.10 -17.77 9.32
C ARG A 40 16.59 -17.71 7.86
N THR A 41 17.81 -18.14 7.58
CA THR A 41 18.38 -18.15 6.22
C THR A 41 17.56 -19.05 5.29
N THR A 42 17.16 -20.24 5.74
CA THR A 42 16.29 -21.12 4.95
C THR A 42 14.95 -20.46 4.66
N GLN A 43 14.36 -19.75 5.61
CA GLN A 43 13.12 -19.00 5.39
C GLN A 43 13.30 -17.91 4.33
N ALA A 44 14.40 -17.13 4.40
CA ALA A 44 14.69 -16.11 3.41
C ALA A 44 14.87 -16.71 2.00
N LEU A 45 15.60 -17.83 1.89
CA LEU A 45 15.77 -18.55 0.63
C LEU A 45 14.43 -19.05 0.08
N THR A 46 13.55 -19.62 0.92
CA THR A 46 12.21 -20.06 0.48
C THR A 46 11.34 -18.90 0.02
N THR A 47 11.47 -17.73 0.65
CA THR A 47 10.76 -16.51 0.23
C THR A 47 11.26 -16.03 -1.11
N ILE A 48 12.58 -15.97 -1.31
CA ILE A 48 13.17 -15.54 -2.58
C ILE A 48 12.86 -16.54 -3.70
N SER A 49 12.92 -17.84 -3.45
CA SER A 49 12.51 -18.83 -4.44
C SER A 49 11.06 -18.65 -4.86
N ALA A 50 10.15 -18.38 -3.90
CA ALA A 50 8.74 -18.14 -4.20
C ALA A 50 8.54 -16.86 -5.04
N ILE A 51 9.33 -15.80 -4.77
CA ILE A 51 9.33 -14.57 -5.56
C ILE A 51 9.83 -14.82 -6.98
N THR A 52 10.90 -15.60 -7.14
CA THR A 52 11.44 -15.97 -8.46
C THR A 52 10.43 -16.78 -9.28
N GLU A 53 9.76 -17.76 -8.67
CA GLU A 53 8.68 -18.52 -9.31
C GLU A 53 7.51 -17.62 -9.71
N ALA A 54 7.07 -16.72 -8.82
CA ALA A 54 6.01 -15.76 -9.12
C ALA A 54 6.39 -14.83 -10.29
N THR A 55 7.63 -14.32 -10.29
CA THR A 55 8.15 -13.47 -11.37
C THR A 55 8.16 -14.21 -12.71
N ARG A 56 8.53 -15.49 -12.71
CA ARG A 56 8.47 -16.32 -13.93
C ARG A 56 7.04 -16.53 -14.40
N GLY A 57 6.10 -16.70 -13.47
CA GLY A 57 4.67 -16.76 -13.78
C GLY A 57 4.16 -15.49 -14.45
N LEU A 58 4.55 -14.30 -13.96
CA LEU A 58 4.21 -13.02 -14.57
C LEU A 58 4.82 -12.87 -15.96
N LYS A 59 6.08 -13.29 -16.13
CA LYS A 59 6.74 -13.28 -17.44
C LYS A 59 5.99 -14.16 -18.45
N ALA A 60 5.58 -15.36 -18.05
CA ALA A 60 4.80 -16.26 -18.90
C ALA A 60 3.43 -15.65 -19.28
N GLN A 61 2.80 -14.89 -18.39
CA GLN A 61 1.55 -14.17 -18.71
C GLN A 61 1.76 -13.10 -19.78
N ILE A 62 2.86 -12.34 -19.73
CA ILE A 62 3.20 -11.37 -20.79
C ILE A 62 3.55 -12.07 -22.10
N GLU A 63 4.33 -13.14 -22.05
CA GLU A 63 4.70 -13.91 -23.24
C GLU A 63 3.50 -14.61 -23.90
N ALA A 64 2.44 -14.88 -23.13
CA ALA A 64 1.18 -15.43 -23.63
C ALA A 64 0.30 -14.38 -24.33
N ILE A 65 0.66 -13.09 -24.29
CA ILE A 65 -0.07 -12.05 -25.02
C ILE A 65 0.09 -12.31 -26.52
N SER A 66 -0.99 -12.75 -27.14
CA SER A 66 -1.12 -13.00 -28.57
C SER A 66 -1.91 -11.88 -29.26
N SER A 67 -1.71 -11.72 -30.57
CA SER A 67 -2.49 -10.81 -31.43
C SER A 67 -3.99 -11.11 -31.48
N SER A 68 -4.44 -12.22 -30.89
CA SER A 68 -5.85 -12.55 -30.72
C SER A 68 -6.52 -11.80 -29.57
N HIS A 69 -5.76 -11.19 -28.66
CA HIS A 69 -6.33 -10.45 -27.53
C HIS A 69 -6.83 -9.08 -27.96
N THR A 70 -7.92 -8.64 -27.35
CA THR A 70 -8.42 -7.28 -27.49
C THR A 70 -7.54 -6.29 -26.72
N SER A 71 -7.53 -5.02 -27.13
CA SER A 71 -6.78 -3.97 -26.42
C SER A 71 -7.20 -3.84 -24.94
N ALA A 72 -8.46 -4.13 -24.61
CA ALA A 72 -8.92 -4.14 -23.23
C ALA A 72 -8.31 -5.29 -22.42
N GLU A 73 -8.27 -6.51 -22.96
CA GLU A 73 -7.66 -7.68 -22.32
C GLU A 73 -6.15 -7.49 -22.13
N ILE A 74 -5.46 -6.96 -23.15
CA ILE A 74 -4.03 -6.62 -23.05
C ILE A 74 -3.80 -5.63 -21.90
N ASN A 75 -4.60 -4.57 -21.81
CA ASN A 75 -4.48 -3.59 -20.73
C ASN A 75 -4.70 -4.20 -19.34
N VAL A 76 -5.68 -5.11 -19.19
CA VAL A 76 -5.92 -5.82 -17.92
C VAL A 76 -4.71 -6.68 -17.53
N ILE A 77 -4.13 -7.42 -18.48
CA ILE A 77 -2.94 -8.23 -18.25
C ILE A 77 -1.77 -7.34 -17.84
N LEU A 78 -1.49 -6.26 -18.59
CA LEU A 78 -0.41 -5.33 -18.28
C LEU A 78 -0.57 -4.69 -16.89
N CYS A 79 -1.78 -4.22 -16.53
CA CYS A 79 -2.05 -3.68 -15.20
C CYS A 79 -1.83 -4.72 -14.10
N THR A 80 -2.27 -5.97 -14.32
CA THR A 80 -2.10 -7.06 -13.34
C THR A 80 -0.63 -7.38 -13.13
N VAL A 81 0.17 -7.39 -14.20
CA VAL A 81 1.61 -7.65 -14.11
C VAL A 81 2.35 -6.50 -13.44
N GLU A 82 2.03 -5.24 -13.76
CA GLU A 82 2.59 -4.05 -13.09
C GLU A 82 2.30 -4.05 -11.59
N ASP A 83 1.06 -4.36 -11.20
CA ASP A 83 0.66 -4.40 -9.80
C ASP A 83 1.36 -5.52 -9.03
N SER A 84 1.49 -6.69 -9.67
CA SER A 84 2.14 -7.85 -9.08
C SER A 84 3.66 -7.66 -9.01
N SER A 85 4.30 -7.08 -10.03
CA SER A 85 5.74 -6.82 -10.03
C SER A 85 6.12 -5.84 -8.94
N GLU A 86 5.32 -4.80 -8.73
CA GLU A 86 5.48 -3.83 -7.66
C GLU A 86 5.30 -4.47 -6.27
N ALA A 87 4.31 -5.35 -6.09
CA ALA A 87 4.16 -6.09 -4.84
C ALA A 87 5.38 -6.99 -4.54
N LEU A 88 5.90 -7.69 -5.55
CA LEU A 88 7.11 -8.51 -5.42
C LEU A 88 8.34 -7.67 -5.09
N ARG A 89 8.49 -6.47 -5.66
CA ARG A 89 9.59 -5.55 -5.31
C ARG A 89 9.59 -5.14 -3.84
N ARG A 90 8.42 -4.86 -3.28
CA ARG A 90 8.28 -4.55 -1.84
C ARG A 90 8.68 -5.76 -1.00
N HIS A 91 8.24 -6.96 -1.38
CA HIS A 91 8.65 -8.19 -0.71
C HIS A 91 10.17 -8.40 -0.77
N ILE A 92 10.82 -8.21 -1.92
CA ILE A 92 12.28 -8.29 -2.04
C ILE A 92 12.97 -7.23 -1.16
N SER A 93 12.44 -6.01 -1.13
CA SER A 93 13.02 -4.92 -0.33
C SER A 93 12.97 -5.21 1.18
N SER A 94 12.02 -6.01 1.63
CA SER A 94 11.95 -6.48 3.02
C SER A 94 13.00 -7.55 3.37
N VAL A 95 13.64 -8.18 2.37
CA VAL A 95 14.68 -9.20 2.57
C VAL A 95 16.05 -8.52 2.64
N THR A 96 16.50 -8.19 3.86
CA THR A 96 17.76 -7.46 4.15
C THR A 96 18.97 -8.36 4.45
N ARG A 97 18.94 -9.65 4.08
CA ARG A 97 20.05 -10.57 4.46
C ARG A 97 21.12 -10.69 3.40
N THR A 98 22.35 -10.33 3.79
CA THR A 98 23.59 -10.51 3.01
C THR A 98 23.79 -11.94 2.49
N ALA A 99 23.40 -12.95 3.28
CA ALA A 99 23.52 -14.36 2.91
C ALA A 99 22.66 -14.80 1.71
N VAL A 100 21.70 -13.98 1.29
CA VAL A 100 20.83 -14.23 0.12
C VAL A 100 20.97 -13.08 -0.89
N SER A 101 22.07 -12.33 -0.82
CA SER A 101 22.30 -11.14 -1.64
C SER A 101 22.30 -11.47 -3.13
N GLU A 102 22.93 -12.58 -3.54
CA GLU A 102 23.03 -12.92 -4.95
C GLU A 102 21.68 -13.35 -5.53
N GLU A 103 20.90 -14.15 -4.82
CA GLU A 103 19.55 -14.54 -5.25
C GLU A 103 18.59 -13.35 -5.26
N VAL A 104 18.74 -12.42 -4.30
CA VAL A 104 18.00 -11.14 -4.30
C VAL A 104 18.36 -10.30 -5.52
N LYS A 105 19.65 -10.20 -5.90
CA LYS A 105 20.09 -9.48 -7.09
C LYS A 105 19.53 -10.12 -8.36
N GLU A 106 19.54 -11.44 -8.46
CA GLU A 106 18.96 -12.17 -9.59
C GLU A 106 17.45 -11.93 -9.71
N ALA A 107 16.71 -12.02 -8.60
CA ALA A 107 15.28 -11.73 -8.57
C ALA A 107 14.97 -10.28 -8.98
N ARG A 108 15.78 -9.31 -8.56
CA ARG A 108 15.66 -7.91 -9.00
C ARG A 108 15.92 -7.76 -10.50
N ALA A 109 16.99 -8.37 -11.01
CA ALA A 109 17.31 -8.32 -12.44
C ALA A 109 16.19 -8.92 -13.31
N MET A 110 15.53 -9.99 -12.85
CA MET A 110 14.36 -10.56 -13.54
C MET A 110 13.15 -9.60 -13.54
N LEU A 111 12.88 -8.91 -12.43
CA LEU A 111 11.81 -7.91 -12.36
C LEU A 111 12.12 -6.69 -13.24
N ASP A 112 13.39 -6.28 -13.33
CA ASP A 112 13.79 -5.16 -14.20
C ASP A 112 13.63 -5.51 -15.69
N LEU A 113 13.92 -6.76 -16.07
CA LEU A 113 13.64 -7.25 -17.42
C LEU A 113 12.14 -7.31 -17.71
N LEU A 114 11.35 -7.75 -16.73
CA LEU A 114 9.88 -7.78 -16.83
C LEU A 114 9.33 -6.37 -17.06
N ASP A 115 9.80 -5.39 -16.31
CA ASP A 115 9.41 -3.98 -16.46
C ASP A 115 9.80 -3.40 -17.81
N GLN A 116 10.97 -3.74 -18.35
CA GLN A 116 11.35 -3.36 -19.71
C GLN A 116 10.37 -3.93 -20.73
N THR A 117 9.98 -5.18 -20.56
CA THR A 117 9.02 -5.86 -21.46
C THR A 117 7.64 -5.20 -21.36
N VAL A 118 7.14 -4.95 -20.15
CA VAL A 118 5.90 -4.18 -19.93
C VAL A 118 6.00 -2.81 -20.58
N GLY A 119 7.14 -2.13 -20.41
CA GLY A 119 7.41 -0.83 -21.01
C GLY A 119 7.26 -0.85 -22.53
N THR A 120 7.79 -1.88 -23.21
CA THR A 120 7.62 -2.02 -24.66
C THR A 120 6.16 -2.20 -25.07
N TRP A 121 5.39 -3.02 -24.33
CA TRP A 121 3.95 -3.19 -24.57
C TRP A 121 3.16 -1.91 -24.32
N ARG A 122 3.53 -1.12 -23.30
CA ARG A 122 2.86 0.16 -22.98
C ARG A 122 3.08 1.25 -24.02
N VAL A 123 4.14 1.15 -24.84
CA VAL A 123 4.33 2.05 -26.00
C VAL A 123 3.27 1.76 -27.07
N GLU A 124 2.92 0.50 -27.29
CA GLU A 124 1.93 0.08 -28.29
C GLU A 124 0.48 0.19 -27.76
N TYR A 125 0.29 -0.14 -26.48
CA TYR A 125 -0.99 -0.10 -25.77
C TYR A 125 -0.89 0.87 -24.59
N PRO A 126 -0.93 2.18 -24.84
CA PRO A 126 -0.91 3.16 -23.77
C PRO A 126 -2.16 2.98 -22.89
N ASP A 127 -1.99 3.20 -21.58
CA ASP A 127 -3.10 3.16 -20.65
C ASP A 127 -4.14 4.22 -21.05
N SER A 128 -5.27 3.75 -21.60
CA SER A 128 -6.37 4.59 -22.04
C SER A 128 -7.32 4.93 -20.90
N SER A 129 -7.02 4.49 -19.68
CA SER A 129 -7.79 4.82 -18.49
C SER A 129 -7.76 6.34 -18.30
N PRO A 130 -8.92 7.02 -18.32
CA PRO A 130 -8.98 8.47 -18.25
C PRO A 130 -8.45 9.03 -16.93
N VAL A 131 -8.34 8.19 -15.89
CA VAL A 131 -7.76 8.53 -14.58
C VAL A 131 -7.06 7.32 -13.98
N LYS A 132 -5.72 7.35 -13.86
CA LYS A 132 -4.97 6.40 -13.03
C LYS A 132 -4.82 7.01 -11.63
N ILE A 133 -5.76 6.72 -10.74
CA ILE A 133 -5.70 7.15 -9.33
C ILE A 133 -4.79 6.16 -8.58
N ASP A 134 -3.48 6.40 -8.57
CA ASP A 134 -2.58 5.70 -7.66
C ASP A 134 -2.62 6.35 -6.26
N ASN A 135 -3.67 6.00 -5.51
CA ASN A 135 -3.84 6.43 -4.12
C ASN A 135 -3.22 5.45 -3.13
N ARG A 136 -2.40 4.48 -3.56
CA ARG A 136 -1.88 3.42 -2.66
C ARG A 136 -1.12 3.98 -1.47
N LYS A 137 -0.32 5.03 -1.68
CA LYS A 137 0.38 5.77 -0.60
C LYS A 137 -0.56 6.49 0.38
N TYR A 138 -1.81 6.72 -0.01
CA TYR A 138 -2.84 7.33 0.81
C TYR A 138 -3.79 6.27 1.41
N PHE A 139 -3.76 5.02 0.96
CA PHE A 139 -4.56 3.98 1.59
C PHE A 139 -3.88 3.49 2.88
N PHE A 140 -4.42 3.94 4.01
CA PHE A 140 -4.08 3.38 5.31
C PHE A 140 -4.76 2.01 5.44
N ASP A 141 -4.01 0.93 5.65
CA ASP A 141 -4.60 -0.38 5.97
C ASP A 141 -5.19 -0.32 7.40
N PRO A 142 -6.53 -0.34 7.57
CA PRO A 142 -7.14 -0.36 8.89
C PRO A 142 -6.62 -1.49 9.77
N GLY A 143 -6.33 -2.66 9.19
CA GLY A 143 -6.02 -3.91 9.88
C GLY A 143 -4.55 -4.06 10.29
N GLU A 144 -3.65 -3.26 9.71
CA GLU A 144 -2.23 -3.35 10.05
C GLU A 144 -1.99 -2.89 11.50
N GLY A 145 -1.58 -3.83 12.35
CA GLY A 145 -1.19 -3.56 13.74
C GLY A 145 -2.34 -3.15 14.68
N LYS A 146 -3.61 -3.33 14.29
CA LYS A 146 -4.76 -2.99 15.15
C LYS A 146 -5.51 -4.20 15.65
N ASN A 147 -5.97 -4.11 16.89
CA ASN A 147 -6.80 -5.13 17.50
C ASN A 147 -8.22 -5.10 16.91
N ALA A 148 -8.86 -6.26 16.78
CA ALA A 148 -10.21 -6.40 16.23
C ALA A 148 -11.26 -5.45 16.86
N PRO A 149 -11.26 -5.17 18.18
CA PRO A 149 -12.20 -4.21 18.78
C PRO A 149 -12.06 -2.78 18.23
N THR A 150 -10.84 -2.35 17.91
CA THR A 150 -10.57 -1.03 17.33
C THR A 150 -11.13 -0.94 15.91
N LEU A 151 -11.03 -2.02 15.12
CA LEU A 151 -11.63 -2.10 13.80
C LEU A 151 -13.16 -2.04 13.85
N ILE A 152 -13.78 -2.77 14.79
CA ILE A 152 -15.23 -2.73 15.01
C ILE A 152 -15.67 -1.31 15.37
N ALA A 153 -14.94 -0.63 16.25
CA ALA A 153 -15.21 0.76 16.61
C ALA A 153 -15.18 1.71 15.42
N TYR A 154 -14.20 1.54 14.54
CA TYR A 154 -14.10 2.35 13.32
C TYR A 154 -15.26 2.11 12.38
N SER A 155 -15.60 0.84 12.14
CA SER A 155 -16.74 0.46 11.29
C SER A 155 -18.04 1.05 11.81
N ILE A 156 -18.29 0.99 13.13
CA ILE A 156 -19.49 1.58 13.74
C ILE A 156 -19.51 3.10 13.55
N GLY A 157 -18.40 3.79 13.86
CA GLY A 157 -18.30 5.24 13.69
C GLY A 157 -18.52 5.70 12.25
N LEU A 158 -17.92 4.99 11.28
CA LEU A 158 -18.06 5.29 9.85
C LEU A 158 -19.46 4.96 9.33
N VAL A 159 -20.06 3.85 9.74
CA VAL A 159 -21.43 3.48 9.34
C VAL A 159 -22.44 4.50 9.85
N SER A 160 -22.34 4.90 11.12
CA SER A 160 -23.20 5.96 11.66
C SER A 160 -23.03 7.29 10.92
N ARG A 161 -21.82 7.60 10.44
CA ARG A 161 -21.56 8.82 9.67
C ARG A 161 -22.12 8.76 8.26
N ILE A 162 -21.88 7.67 7.53
CA ILE A 162 -22.20 7.51 6.11
C ILE A 162 -23.67 7.19 5.88
N PHE A 163 -24.21 6.20 6.61
CA PHE A 163 -25.55 5.66 6.33
C PHE A 163 -26.65 6.37 7.10
N GLU A 164 -26.41 6.73 8.36
CA GLU A 164 -27.41 7.42 9.18
C GLU A 164 -27.38 8.94 8.96
N ARG A 165 -26.47 9.42 8.09
CA ARG A 165 -26.16 10.85 7.88
C ARG A 165 -25.93 11.59 9.19
N THR A 166 -25.46 10.88 10.21
CA THR A 166 -25.27 11.46 11.53
C THR A 166 -24.29 12.61 11.39
N ALA A 167 -24.64 13.77 11.95
CA ALA A 167 -23.72 14.90 11.99
C ALA A 167 -22.39 14.46 12.61
N GLN A 168 -21.27 15.08 12.23
CA GLN A 168 -19.94 14.73 12.77
C GLN A 168 -19.92 14.63 14.30
N ARG A 169 -20.71 15.48 14.97
CA ARG A 169 -20.91 15.47 16.43
C ARG A 169 -21.51 14.16 16.94
N GLY A 170 -22.51 13.60 16.26
CA GLY A 170 -23.16 12.36 16.69
C GLY A 170 -22.28 11.13 16.45
N ALA A 171 -21.58 11.05 15.31
CA ALA A 171 -20.62 9.96 15.07
C ALA A 171 -19.45 10.00 16.07
N SER A 172 -18.96 11.21 16.42
CA SER A 172 -17.95 11.39 17.47
C SER A 172 -18.48 11.00 18.86
N LEU A 173 -19.76 11.30 19.16
CA LEU A 173 -20.40 10.86 20.39
C LEU A 173 -20.48 9.33 20.46
N THR A 174 -20.86 8.66 19.37
CA THR A 174 -20.90 7.19 19.30
C THR A 174 -19.54 6.57 19.60
N LEU A 175 -18.45 7.11 19.02
CA LEU A 175 -17.09 6.64 19.30
C LEU A 175 -16.71 6.82 20.78
N LYS A 176 -17.07 7.95 21.39
CA LYS A 176 -16.85 8.22 22.82
C LYS A 176 -17.65 7.28 23.72
N LEU A 177 -18.92 7.03 23.38
CA LEU A 177 -19.77 6.10 24.11
C LEU A 177 -19.23 4.67 24.01
N LEU A 178 -18.71 4.26 22.86
CA LEU A 178 -18.10 2.96 22.68
C LEU A 178 -16.81 2.80 23.50
N LYS A 179 -15.95 3.84 23.52
CA LYS A 179 -14.75 3.88 24.36
C LYS A 179 -15.10 3.82 25.85
N LEU A 180 -16.12 4.57 26.28
CA LEU A 180 -16.60 4.59 27.66
C LEU A 180 -17.22 3.24 28.06
N PHE A 181 -18.01 2.64 27.18
CA PHE A 181 -18.57 1.31 27.38
C PHE A 181 -17.46 0.25 27.50
N GLY A 182 -16.47 0.27 26.61
CA GLY A 182 -15.32 -0.62 26.68
C GLY A 182 -14.51 -0.45 27.97
N TYR A 183 -14.36 0.80 28.45
CA TYR A 183 -13.74 1.08 29.75
C TYR A 183 -14.53 0.47 30.91
N PHE A 184 -15.86 0.66 30.96
CA PHE A 184 -16.68 0.04 32.00
C PHE A 184 -16.60 -1.49 31.97
N MET A 185 -16.61 -2.09 30.78
CA MET A 185 -16.46 -3.54 30.61
C MET A 185 -15.10 -4.06 31.09
N ALA A 186 -14.02 -3.29 30.90
CA ALA A 186 -12.70 -3.67 31.37
C ALA A 186 -12.54 -3.55 32.90
N VAL A 187 -13.23 -2.59 33.52
CA VAL A 187 -13.17 -2.34 34.98
C VAL A 187 -14.17 -3.21 35.78
N LEU A 188 -15.17 -3.79 35.10
CA LEU A 188 -16.15 -4.71 35.68
C LEU A 188 -15.47 -6.01 36.16
N GLY A 189 -14.94 -5.96 37.38
CA GLY A 189 -14.20 -7.06 38.01
C GLY A 189 -13.22 -6.63 39.09
N ASN A 190 -13.13 -5.33 39.43
CA ASN A 190 -12.09 -4.76 40.31
C ASN A 190 -10.67 -5.05 39.82
N GLN A 191 -10.50 -5.25 38.51
CA GLN A 191 -9.20 -5.42 37.88
C GLN A 191 -8.76 -4.12 37.24
N GLU A 192 -7.48 -3.80 37.38
CA GLU A 192 -6.84 -2.73 36.60
C GLU A 192 -6.81 -3.13 35.12
N LEU A 193 -6.89 -2.13 34.24
CA LEU A 193 -6.81 -2.37 32.80
C LEU A 193 -5.49 -3.04 32.45
N ASN A 194 -5.57 -4.15 31.70
CA ASN A 194 -4.39 -4.72 31.07
C ASN A 194 -3.80 -3.69 30.08
N PRO A 195 -2.47 -3.50 30.00
CA PRO A 195 -1.82 -2.64 29.01
C PRO A 195 -2.34 -2.82 27.58
N GLU A 196 -2.70 -4.04 27.17
CA GLU A 196 -3.28 -4.29 25.85
C GLU A 196 -4.69 -3.70 25.68
N GLN A 197 -5.51 -3.74 26.73
CA GLN A 197 -6.85 -3.15 26.75
C GLN A 197 -6.77 -1.62 26.74
N GLU A 198 -5.85 -1.06 27.53
CA GLU A 198 -5.59 0.38 27.54
C GLU A 198 -5.13 0.87 26.16
N ALA A 199 -4.18 0.18 25.54
CA ALA A 199 -3.74 0.48 24.18
C ALA A 199 -4.89 0.38 23.16
N THR A 200 -5.77 -0.63 23.30
CA THR A 200 -6.93 -0.82 22.41
C THR A 200 -7.94 0.31 22.54
N LEU A 201 -8.25 0.74 23.77
CA LEU A 201 -9.17 1.85 24.05
C LEU A 201 -8.58 3.20 23.65
N ALA A 202 -7.27 3.39 23.84
CA ALA A 202 -6.55 4.58 23.40
C ALA A 202 -6.52 4.71 21.87
N ALA A 203 -6.50 3.58 21.14
CA ALA A 203 -6.50 3.56 19.68
C ALA A 203 -7.84 3.97 19.03
N ILE A 204 -8.93 4.02 19.80
CA ILE A 204 -10.24 4.53 19.35
C ILE A 204 -10.22 6.06 19.40
N PRO A 205 -10.33 6.77 18.27
CA PRO A 205 -10.31 8.23 18.24
C PRO A 205 -11.59 8.79 18.85
N GLU A 206 -11.45 9.97 19.46
CA GLU A 206 -12.56 10.67 20.10
C GLU A 206 -13.40 11.51 19.13
N SER A 207 -12.91 11.69 17.90
CA SER A 207 -13.60 12.42 16.85
C SER A 207 -13.65 11.58 15.57
N ILE A 208 -14.80 11.68 14.89
CA ILE A 208 -14.98 11.05 13.59
C ILE A 208 -14.07 11.69 12.53
N GLU A 209 -13.75 12.98 12.67
CA GLU A 209 -12.88 13.71 11.75
C GLU A 209 -11.45 13.13 11.75
N THR A 210 -10.94 12.75 12.93
CA THR A 210 -9.64 12.05 13.02
C THR A 210 -9.69 10.72 12.29
N LEU A 211 -10.83 10.04 12.31
CA LEU A 211 -11.04 8.79 11.59
C LEU A 211 -11.15 9.03 10.07
N GLU A 212 -11.94 10.01 9.64
CA GLU A 212 -12.13 10.41 8.24
C GLU A 212 -10.80 10.81 7.60
N ARG A 213 -9.99 11.65 8.28
CA ARG A 213 -8.64 12.00 7.83
C ARG A 213 -7.71 10.80 7.78
N LYS A 214 -7.78 9.91 8.78
CA LYS A 214 -6.94 8.69 8.82
C LYS A 214 -7.24 7.74 7.66
N PHE A 215 -8.48 7.70 7.19
CA PHE A 215 -8.90 6.91 6.03
C PHE A 215 -8.94 7.72 4.73
N ASN A 216 -8.49 8.99 4.74
CA ASN A 216 -8.53 9.87 3.59
C ASN A 216 -9.93 9.99 2.95
N LEU A 217 -10.97 9.90 3.79
CA LEU A 217 -12.37 10.12 3.40
C LEU A 217 -12.72 11.61 3.32
N ASP A 218 -11.87 12.47 3.87
CA ASP A 218 -12.00 13.93 3.90
C ASP A 218 -11.18 14.62 2.79
N ILE A 219 -10.65 13.85 1.82
CA ILE A 219 -9.94 14.42 0.68
C ILE A 219 -10.99 14.91 -0.34
N ASP A 220 -10.99 16.23 -0.59
CA ASP A 220 -11.70 16.83 -1.71
C ASP A 220 -11.25 16.20 -3.04
N CYS A 221 -12.03 15.23 -3.51
CA CYS A 221 -11.79 14.60 -4.80
C CYS A 221 -12.32 15.51 -5.90
N ILE A 222 -11.44 16.24 -6.59
CA ILE A 222 -11.81 17.00 -7.79
C ILE A 222 -11.88 16.01 -8.97
N PRO A 223 -13.07 15.72 -9.53
CA PRO A 223 -13.17 14.87 -10.70
C PRO A 223 -12.63 15.64 -11.93
N TYR A 224 -11.52 15.18 -12.50
CA TYR A 224 -11.05 15.68 -13.79
C TYR A 224 -11.51 14.74 -14.90
N ALA A 225 -12.26 15.28 -15.87
CA ALA A 225 -12.53 14.57 -17.11
C ALA A 225 -11.33 14.75 -18.06
N TYR A 226 -10.57 13.68 -18.31
CA TYR A 226 -9.54 13.69 -19.33
C TYR A 226 -10.19 13.56 -20.71
N ILE A 227 -10.17 14.63 -21.49
CA ILE A 227 -10.56 14.59 -22.91
C ILE A 227 -9.29 14.29 -23.71
N GLN A 228 -9.26 13.16 -24.40
CA GLN A 228 -8.17 12.84 -25.32
C GLN A 228 -8.01 13.94 -26.39
N PRO A 229 -6.79 14.45 -26.65
CA PRO A 229 -6.55 15.48 -27.65
C PRO A 229 -7.00 15.11 -29.08
N SER A 230 -7.07 13.81 -29.40
CA SER A 230 -7.56 13.32 -30.69
C SER A 230 -9.06 13.56 -30.92
N ALA A 231 -9.87 13.73 -29.86
CA ALA A 231 -11.29 14.03 -29.96
C ALA A 231 -11.59 15.51 -30.28
N LEU A 232 -10.58 16.39 -30.22
CA LEU A 232 -10.70 17.82 -30.54
C LEU A 232 -10.47 18.14 -32.02
N ARG A 233 -10.19 17.15 -32.87
CA ARG A 233 -9.80 17.40 -34.27
C ARG A 233 -10.92 17.36 -35.30
N GLU A 234 -12.16 17.07 -34.91
CA GLU A 234 -13.29 17.12 -35.85
C GLU A 234 -14.49 17.86 -35.24
N ARG A 235 -14.53 19.18 -35.44
CA ARG A 235 -15.70 19.90 -35.97
C ARG A 235 -15.40 21.41 -36.05
N PRO A 236 -15.59 22.06 -37.21
CA PRO A 236 -15.66 23.52 -37.25
C PRO A 236 -16.84 23.99 -36.41
N TYR A 237 -16.56 25.00 -35.60
CA TYR A 237 -17.46 25.72 -34.71
C TYR A 237 -18.73 26.19 -35.44
N GLN A 238 -19.82 25.41 -35.38
CA GLN A 238 -21.16 25.93 -35.64
C GLN A 238 -21.79 26.35 -34.32
N ARG A 239 -21.77 27.67 -34.13
CA ARG A 239 -22.36 28.41 -33.04
C ARG A 239 -23.89 28.25 -33.07
N ASN A 240 -24.42 27.23 -32.40
CA ASN A 240 -25.84 27.17 -32.07
C ASN A 240 -26.02 27.12 -30.56
N HIS A 241 -26.73 28.10 -30.05
CA HIS A 241 -27.21 28.17 -28.68
C HIS A 241 -27.99 26.90 -28.34
N ALA A 242 -27.41 26.03 -27.52
CA ALA A 242 -28.14 25.01 -26.80
C ALA A 242 -27.53 24.89 -25.41
N ALA A 243 -28.36 25.15 -24.40
CA ALA A 243 -28.03 25.07 -23.01
C ALA A 243 -27.47 23.69 -22.66
N LEU A 244 -26.18 23.63 -22.30
CA LEU A 244 -25.64 22.54 -21.51
C LEU A 244 -26.17 22.71 -20.08
N SER A 245 -27.34 22.12 -19.86
CA SER A 245 -27.83 21.75 -18.53
C SER A 245 -26.83 20.77 -17.93
N CYS A 246 -25.84 21.32 -17.25
CA CYS A 246 -24.93 20.56 -16.41
C CYS A 246 -25.74 20.07 -15.19
N CYS A 247 -26.29 18.85 -15.29
CA CYS A 247 -26.80 18.12 -14.14
C CYS A 247 -25.62 17.70 -13.24
N CYS A 248 -25.03 18.68 -12.55
CA CYS A 248 -24.40 18.43 -11.27
C CYS A 248 -25.48 18.63 -10.22
N MET A 249 -26.24 17.57 -9.90
CA MET A 249 -26.86 17.48 -8.59
C MET A 249 -25.74 17.31 -7.56
N ALA A 250 -25.14 18.44 -7.18
CA ALA A 250 -24.54 18.58 -5.88
C ALA A 250 -25.71 18.73 -4.90
N ASN A 251 -25.98 17.69 -4.11
CA ASN A 251 -26.71 17.84 -2.85
C ASN A 251 -25.94 17.06 -1.79
N LEU A 252 -25.27 17.85 -0.95
CA LEU A 252 -24.83 17.50 0.41
C LEU A 252 -26.01 17.05 1.26
#